data_AF-A0A3C0U568-F1
#
_entry.id   AF-A0A3C0U568-F1
#
_cell.length_a   1.000
_cell.length_b   1.000
_cell.length_c   1.000
_cell.angle_alpha   90.00
_cell.angle_beta   90.00
_cell.angle_gamma   90.00
#
_symmetry.space_group_name_H-M   'P 1'
#
loop_
_entity.id
_entity.type
_entity.pdbx_description
1 polymer ?
#
loop_
_entity_poly.entity_id
_entity_poly.type
_entity_poly.pdbx_seq_one_letter_code
_entity_poly.pdbx_strand_id
1 'polypeptide(L)' 'MVNQITAPQERINFSSTAIKTAFPDFLDIQLKSFMDFFQIETKPSERSTEGLHRVFAENFPISDSRNNFVLEFLD' A
#
# COMPACT_ATOMS: atom_id res chain seq x y z
N MET A 1 -1.02 -6.62 45.24
CA MET A 1 -2.28 -7.18 44.70
C MET A 1 -1.91 -8.03 43.51
N VAL A 2 -2.18 -9.34 43.56
CA VAL A 2 -1.76 -10.31 42.55
C VAL A 2 -2.85 -10.40 41.49
N ASN A 3 -2.56 -10.10 40.22
CA ASN A 3 -3.50 -10.33 39.12
C ASN A 3 -3.62 -11.85 38.93
N GLN A 4 -4.75 -12.43 39.34
CA GLN A 4 -5.09 -13.80 38.99
C GLN A 4 -5.44 -13.86 37.51
N ILE A 5 -4.60 -14.54 36.73
CA ILE A 5 -4.84 -14.81 35.32
C ILE A 5 -5.92 -15.90 35.25
N THR A 6 -7.17 -15.51 34.99
CA THR A 6 -8.27 -16.47 34.79
C THR A 6 -7.98 -17.28 33.53
N ALA A 7 -8.12 -18.61 33.61
CA ALA A 7 -7.95 -19.48 32.45
C ALA A 7 -8.92 -19.05 31.32
N PRO A 8 -8.48 -18.98 30.06
CA PRO A 8 -9.34 -18.54 28.97
C PRO A 8 -10.53 -19.50 28.81
N GLN A 9 -11.74 -18.94 28.84
CA GLN A 9 -12.96 -19.69 28.61
C GLN A 9 -13.01 -20.15 27.14
N GLU A 10 -13.23 -21.45 26.89
CA GLU A 10 -13.34 -21.99 25.54
C GLU A 10 -14.58 -21.45 24.81
N ARG A 11 -14.40 -21.05 23.55
CA ARG A 11 -15.48 -20.58 22.68
C ARG A 11 -16.20 -21.77 22.04
N ILE A 12 -17.49 -21.92 22.31
CA ILE A 12 -18.34 -22.92 21.63
C ILE A 12 -18.69 -22.42 20.22
N ASN A 13 -18.46 -23.25 19.21
CA ASN A 13 -18.84 -23.00 17.82
C ASN A 13 -19.88 -24.05 17.36
N PHE A 14 -20.99 -23.61 16.77
CA PHE A 14 -22.09 -24.46 16.30
C PHE A 14 -22.10 -24.63 14.76
N SER A 15 -21.04 -24.22 14.06
CA SER A 15 -20.98 -24.32 12.60
C SER A 15 -21.04 -25.77 12.12
N SER A 16 -21.98 -26.09 11.24
CA SER A 16 -22.08 -27.41 10.59
C SER A 16 -21.09 -27.63 9.45
N THR A 17 -20.41 -26.56 9.01
CA THR A 17 -19.48 -26.55 7.87
C THR A 17 -18.12 -26.01 8.32
N ALA A 18 -17.04 -26.63 7.82
CA ALA A 18 -15.68 -26.18 8.06
C ALA A 18 -15.29 -25.05 7.09
N ILE A 19 -14.65 -23.99 7.63
CA ILE A 19 -14.03 -22.95 6.82
C ILE A 19 -12.77 -23.57 6.17
N LYS A 20 -12.77 -23.70 4.83
CA LYS A 20 -11.67 -24.32 4.07
C LYS A 20 -10.50 -23.36 3.77
N THR A 21 -10.70 -22.06 4.00
CA THR A 21 -9.74 -21.01 3.65
C THR A 21 -9.36 -20.23 4.89
N ALA A 22 -8.07 -19.93 5.05
CA ALA A 22 -7.63 -19.00 6.07
C ALA A 22 -8.21 -17.61 5.81
N PHE A 23 -8.45 -16.85 6.87
CA PHE A 23 -8.71 -15.43 6.72
C PHE A 23 -7.45 -14.78 6.12
N PRO A 24 -7.62 -13.85 5.16
CA PRO A 24 -6.48 -13.10 4.65
C PRO A 24 -5.92 -12.20 5.75
N ASP A 25 -4.69 -11.71 5.54
CA ASP A 25 -4.17 -10.62 6.36
C ASP A 25 -4.94 -9.34 5.99
N PHE A 26 -5.65 -8.78 6.98
CA PHE A 26 -6.46 -7.59 6.78
C PHE A 26 -5.64 -6.32 6.54
N LEU A 27 -4.34 -6.32 6.90
CA LEU A 27 -3.44 -5.18 6.69
C LEU A 27 -2.66 -5.28 5.38
N ASP A 28 -2.66 -6.45 4.73
CA ASP A 28 -1.91 -6.68 3.49
C ASP A 28 -2.29 -5.68 2.39
N ILE A 29 -3.58 -5.41 2.22
CA ILE A 29 -4.06 -4.44 1.23
C ILE A 29 -3.54 -3.02 1.49
N GLN A 30 -3.35 -2.63 2.75
CA GLN A 30 -2.84 -1.31 3.10
C GLN A 30 -1.37 -1.20 2.72
N LEU A 31 -0.58 -2.23 3.08
CA LEU A 31 0.84 -2.31 2.76
C LEU A 31 1.05 -2.36 1.25
N LYS A 32 0.31 -3.21 0.54
CA LYS A 32 0.37 -3.34 -0.91
C LYS A 32 0.04 -2.02 -1.60
N SER A 33 -1.04 -1.35 -1.21
CA SER A 33 -1.42 -0.06 -1.80
C SER A 33 -0.34 1.01 -1.61
N PHE A 34 0.32 1.03 -0.44
CA PHE A 34 1.42 1.94 -0.17
C PHE A 34 2.64 1.64 -1.06
N MET A 35 3.04 0.36 -1.14
CA MET A 35 4.18 -0.06 -1.95
C MET A 35 3.93 0.20 -3.44
N ASP A 36 2.74 -0.13 -3.95
CA ASP A 36 2.37 0.08 -5.35
C ASP A 36 2.33 1.59 -5.70
N PHE A 37 1.86 2.44 -4.78
CA PHE A 37 1.78 3.89 -5.01
C PHE A 37 3.16 4.56 -5.07
N PHE A 38 4.10 4.14 -4.22
CA PHE A 38 5.45 4.70 -4.14
C PHE A 38 6.47 3.99 -5.05
N GLN A 39 6.24 2.72 -5.40
CA GLN A 39 7.17 1.85 -6.13
C GLN A 39 8.58 1.83 -5.53
N ILE A 40 8.64 1.74 -4.19
CA ILE A 40 9.90 1.70 -3.44
C ILE A 40 10.70 0.47 -3.89
N GLU A 41 12.03 0.61 -4.00
CA GLU A 41 12.94 -0.44 -4.47
C GLU A 41 12.78 -0.85 -5.96
N THR A 42 11.91 -0.19 -6.73
CA THR A 42 11.80 -0.42 -8.18
C THR A 42 12.77 0.49 -8.94
N LYS A 43 13.57 -0.11 -9.85
CA LYS A 43 14.49 0.67 -10.70
C LYS A 43 13.68 1.58 -11.63
N PRO A 44 14.17 2.79 -11.95
CA PRO A 44 13.49 3.72 -12.87
C PRO A 44 12.98 3.04 -14.15
N SER A 45 13.83 2.24 -14.82
CA SER A 45 13.48 1.51 -16.05
C SER A 45 12.38 0.45 -15.92
N GLU A 46 12.08 0.00 -14.70
CA GLU A 46 11.09 -1.03 -14.40
C GLU A 46 9.83 -0.44 -13.74
N ARG A 47 9.80 0.88 -13.50
CA ARG A 47 8.64 1.55 -12.89
C ARG A 47 7.44 1.52 -13.81
N SER A 48 6.28 1.20 -13.24
CA SER A 48 5.00 1.29 -13.92
C SER A 48 4.51 2.76 -13.92
N THR A 49 3.76 3.15 -14.94
CA THR A 49 3.17 4.49 -15.03
C THR A 49 1.91 4.62 -14.16
N GLU A 50 2.06 4.42 -12.85
CA GLU A 50 1.00 4.54 -11.86
C GLU A 50 1.49 5.29 -10.61
N GLY A 51 0.59 5.47 -9.64
CA GLY A 51 0.90 6.11 -8.36
C GLY A 51 1.58 7.46 -8.51
N LEU A 52 2.67 7.67 -7.76
CA LEU A 52 3.43 8.92 -7.80
C LEU A 52 4.08 9.21 -9.16
N HIS A 53 4.64 8.20 -9.82
CA HIS A 53 5.30 8.39 -11.10
C HIS A 53 4.33 8.95 -12.14
N ARG A 54 3.09 8.42 -12.18
CA ARG A 54 2.03 8.96 -13.03
C ARG A 54 1.71 10.42 -12.72
N VAL A 55 1.58 10.78 -11.44
CA VAL A 55 1.29 12.16 -11.04
C VAL A 55 2.40 13.09 -11.52
N PHE A 56 3.66 12.71 -11.37
CA PHE A 56 4.78 13.51 -11.89
C PHE A 56 4.76 13.60 -13.42
N ALA A 57 4.56 12.49 -14.13
CA ALA A 57 4.48 12.46 -15.59
C ALA A 57 3.31 13.29 -16.15
N GLU A 58 2.20 13.41 -15.42
CA GLU A 58 1.04 14.22 -15.82
C GLU A 58 1.22 15.71 -15.55
N ASN A 59 1.99 16.09 -14.53
CA ASN A 59 2.14 17.49 -14.10
C ASN A 59 3.41 18.16 -14.62
N PHE A 60 4.40 17.38 -15.05
CA PHE A 60 5.66 17.87 -15.61
C PHE A 60 5.71 17.66 -17.13
N PRO A 61 6.45 18.49 -17.87
CA PRO A 61 7.25 19.62 -17.38
C PRO A 61 6.40 20.85 -17.04
N ILE A 62 6.89 21.64 -16.07
CA ILE A 62 6.29 22.93 -15.70
C ILE A 62 7.13 24.04 -16.34
N SER A 63 6.49 24.92 -17.11
CA SER A 63 7.15 26.05 -17.78
C SER A 63 6.64 27.40 -17.27
N ASP A 64 7.50 28.42 -17.28
CA ASP A 64 7.07 29.79 -17.00
C ASP A 64 6.19 30.35 -18.14
N SER A 65 5.40 31.39 -17.87
CA SER A 65 4.49 32.00 -18.87
C SER A 65 5.17 32.53 -20.14
N ARG A 66 6.50 32.66 -20.14
CA ARG A 66 7.30 33.19 -21.24
C ARG A 66 8.17 32.10 -21.88
N ASN A 67 8.00 30.84 -21.48
CA ASN A 67 8.80 29.67 -21.85
C ASN A 67 10.32 29.86 -21.72
N ASN A 68 10.80 30.66 -20.77
CA ASN A 68 12.25 30.88 -20.54
C ASN A 68 12.86 29.80 -19.65
N PHE A 69 12.05 29.20 -18.78
CA PHE A 69 12.48 28.19 -17.81
C PHE A 69 11.51 27.02 -17.82
N VAL A 70 12.07 25.81 -17.79
CA VAL A 70 11.33 24.55 -17.76
C VAL A 70 11.90 23.72 -16.61
N LEU A 71 11.01 23.24 -15.75
CA LEU A 71 11.31 22.25 -14.74
C LEU A 71 10.86 20.89 -15.25
N GLU A 72 11.80 19.95 -15.33
CA GLU A 72 11.58 18.58 -15.79
C GLU A 72 11.58 17.61 -14.63
N PHE A 73 10.83 16.51 -14.77
CA PHE A 73 10.90 15.37 -13.87
C PHE A 73 11.94 14.38 -14.40
N LEU A 74 12.87 13.97 -13.55
CA LEU A 74 13.88 12.95 -13.83
C LEU A 74 13.53 11.68 -13.06
N ASP A 75 13.56 10.52 -13.73
CA ASP A 75 13.17 9.22 -13.19
C ASP A 75 14.29 8.50 -12.42
#